data_AF-A0A429MIX8-F1
#
_entry.id   AF-A0A429MIX8-F1
#
_cell.length_a   1.000
_cell.length_b   1.000
_cell.length_c   1.000
_cell.angle_alpha   90.00
_cell.angle_beta   90.00
_cell.angle_gamma   90.00
#
_symmetry.space_group_name_H-M   'P 1'
#
loop_
_entity.id
_entity.type
_entity.pdbx_description
1 polymer ?
#
loop_
_entity_poly.entity_id
_entity_poly.type
_entity_poly.pdbx_seq_one_letter_code
_entity_poly.pdbx_strand_id
1 'polypeptide(L)'
;MGQLHPVLSNTHVIQNALQAWQHPNSDQAKYVEQRVIKQLLQALIFEDIIHSEYDGKNFIIEVQNSQRQTIRYVAAGQRQYSYKLVHLARNQDVFRQDENGHYQIATLNLVIDEILRSITDAAKVEDFIFELKRTFIHDLQSQACFDHYALPAIQYP
;
A
#
# COMPACT_ATOMS: atom_id res chain seq x y z
N MET A 1 41.53 12.30 25.78
CA MET A 1 40.92 12.57 24.46
C MET A 1 39.56 11.89 24.48
N GLY A 2 38.51 12.65 24.81
CA GLY A 2 37.17 12.12 25.07
C GLY A 2 36.51 11.61 23.81
N GLN A 3 35.97 10.39 23.87
CA GLN A 3 35.15 9.82 22.80
C GLN A 3 33.82 10.58 22.75
N LEU A 4 33.55 11.22 21.61
CA LEU A 4 32.28 11.87 21.35
C LEU A 4 31.19 10.81 21.21
N HIS A 5 30.09 11.04 21.93
CA HIS A 5 29.01 10.11 22.22
C HIS A 5 28.23 9.61 20.97
N PRO A 6 27.62 8.40 21.03
CA PRO A 6 26.71 7.85 20.00
C PRO A 6 25.39 8.63 19.82
N VAL A 7 25.16 9.68 20.61
CA VAL A 7 23.92 10.47 20.62
C VAL A 7 23.74 11.25 19.32
N LEU A 8 24.81 11.76 18.70
CA LEU A 8 24.72 12.56 17.48
C LEU A 8 24.30 11.74 16.25
N SER A 9 24.73 10.48 16.16
CA SER A 9 24.31 9.57 15.09
C SER A 9 22.81 9.28 15.19
N ASN A 10 22.29 9.03 16.40
CA ASN A 10 20.86 8.78 16.60
C ASN A 10 20.00 10.02 16.29
N THR A 11 20.49 11.23 16.56
CA THR A 11 19.74 12.47 16.25
C THR A 11 19.51 12.64 14.75
N HIS A 12 20.53 12.41 13.91
CA HIS A 12 20.38 12.50 12.46
C HIS A 12 19.43 11.43 11.90
N VAL A 13 19.47 10.21 12.44
CA VAL A 13 18.55 9.15 12.01
C VAL A 13 17.11 9.46 12.41
N ILE A 14 16.88 9.97 13.63
CA ILE A 14 15.55 10.39 14.09
C ILE A 14 15.03 11.55 13.21
N GLN A 15 15.87 12.52 12.87
CA GLN A 15 15.51 13.61 11.96
C GLN A 15 15.17 13.09 10.55
N ASN A 16 15.97 12.19 9.99
CA ASN A 16 15.71 11.59 8.68
C ASN A 16 14.41 10.78 8.68
N ALA A 17 14.12 10.00 9.72
CA ALA A 17 12.86 9.27 9.84
C ALA A 17 11.64 10.21 9.96
N LEU A 18 11.78 11.31 10.71
CA LEU A 18 10.75 12.35 10.84
C LEU A 18 10.57 13.18 9.56
N GLN A 19 11.56 13.22 8.66
CA GLN A 19 11.52 13.90 7.37
C GLN A 19 11.23 12.98 6.17
N ALA A 20 11.26 11.65 6.37
CA ALA A 20 11.09 10.68 5.30
C ALA A 20 9.74 10.79 4.58
N TRP A 21 8.68 11.19 5.28
CA TRP A 21 7.38 11.47 4.66
C TRP A 21 7.33 12.82 3.94
N GLN A 22 8.22 13.75 4.28
CA GLN A 22 8.32 15.06 3.62
C GLN A 22 9.03 14.90 2.28
N HIS A 23 10.18 14.21 2.26
CA HIS A 23 10.98 13.93 1.06
C HIS A 23 11.28 12.43 0.93
N PRO A 24 10.30 11.59 0.60
CA PRO A 24 10.55 10.16 0.48
C PRO A 24 11.42 9.82 -0.71
N ASN A 25 12.25 8.79 -0.53
CA ASN A 25 12.84 8.08 -1.67
C ASN A 25 11.69 7.51 -2.53
N SER A 26 11.74 7.78 -3.84
CA SER A 26 10.68 7.38 -4.78
C SER A 26 10.42 5.87 -4.80
N ASP A 27 11.47 5.06 -4.69
CA ASP A 27 11.33 3.59 -4.76
C ASP A 27 10.72 3.04 -3.47
N GLN A 28 11.10 3.60 -2.33
CA GLN A 28 10.55 3.24 -1.02
C GLN A 28 9.10 3.67 -0.89
N ALA A 29 8.75 4.89 -1.31
CA ALA A 29 7.38 5.36 -1.37
C ALA A 29 6.52 4.46 -2.24
N LYS A 30 7.00 4.11 -3.45
CA LYS A 30 6.30 3.20 -4.35
C LYS A 30 6.09 1.82 -3.71
N TYR A 31 7.12 1.25 -3.08
CA TYR A 31 7.01 -0.04 -2.41
C TYR A 31 5.95 -0.03 -1.30
N VAL A 32 5.99 0.98 -0.43
CA VAL A 32 5.02 1.14 0.67
C VAL A 32 3.62 1.35 0.13
N GLU A 33 3.46 2.20 -0.90
CA GLU A 33 2.17 2.47 -1.53
C GLU A 33 1.55 1.18 -2.11
N GLN A 34 2.32 0.41 -2.88
CA GLN A 34 1.87 -0.86 -3.42
C GLN A 34 1.54 -1.89 -2.35
N ARG A 35 2.25 -1.87 -1.22
CA ARG A 35 1.94 -2.74 -0.08
C ARG A 35 0.58 -2.41 0.53
N VAL A 36 0.33 -1.12 0.78
CA VAL A 36 -0.95 -0.63 1.33
C VAL A 36 -2.10 -0.94 0.37
N ILE A 37 -1.93 -0.66 -0.93
CA ILE A 37 -2.93 -0.98 -1.96
C ILE A 37 -3.24 -2.47 -1.97
N LYS A 38 -2.22 -3.33 -1.98
CA LYS A 38 -2.43 -4.79 -2.02
C LYS A 38 -3.17 -5.30 -0.79
N GLN A 39 -2.78 -4.85 0.41
CA GLN A 39 -3.47 -5.22 1.64
C GLN A 39 -4.94 -4.78 1.64
N LEU A 40 -5.19 -3.55 1.17
CA LEU A 40 -6.55 -3.03 1.03
C LEU A 40 -7.37 -3.90 0.08
N LEU A 41 -6.90 -4.11 -1.16
CA LEU A 41 -7.63 -4.90 -2.15
C LEU A 41 -7.83 -6.34 -1.70
N GLN A 42 -6.84 -6.95 -1.04
CA GLN A 42 -6.99 -8.28 -0.46
C GLN A 42 -8.13 -8.35 0.54
N ALA A 43 -8.24 -7.39 1.46
CA ALA A 43 -9.30 -7.35 2.45
C ALA A 43 -10.67 -7.13 1.78
N LEU A 44 -10.78 -6.14 0.89
CA LEU A 44 -12.04 -5.83 0.20
C LEU A 44 -12.55 -7.01 -0.65
N ILE A 45 -11.64 -7.71 -1.35
CA ILE A 45 -12.01 -8.90 -2.14
C ILE A 45 -12.38 -10.07 -1.23
N PHE A 46 -11.60 -10.30 -0.16
CA PHE A 46 -11.81 -11.42 0.75
C PHE A 46 -13.14 -11.30 1.50
N GLU A 47 -13.48 -10.09 1.94
CA GLU A 47 -14.72 -9.77 2.65
C GLU A 47 -15.91 -9.58 1.70
N ASP A 48 -15.73 -9.75 0.40
CA ASP A 48 -16.75 -9.59 -0.64
C ASP A 48 -17.40 -8.19 -0.63
N ILE A 49 -16.63 -7.17 -0.23
CA ILE A 49 -17.05 -5.76 -0.24
C ILE A 49 -17.03 -5.20 -1.67
N ILE A 50 -16.08 -5.68 -2.48
CA ILE A 50 -15.98 -5.35 -3.91
C ILE A 50 -16.03 -6.62 -4.75
N HIS A 51 -16.68 -6.52 -5.91
CA HIS A 51 -16.67 -7.61 -6.86
C HIS A 51 -15.29 -7.75 -7.53
N SER A 52 -14.82 -8.98 -7.69
CA SER A 52 -13.64 -9.28 -8.49
C SER A 52 -13.73 -10.62 -9.19
N GLU A 53 -13.29 -10.64 -10.44
CA GLU A 53 -13.09 -11.87 -11.20
C GLU A 53 -11.67 -12.41 -10.97
N TYR A 54 -11.50 -13.73 -11.04
CA TYR A 54 -10.20 -14.37 -10.93
C TYR A 54 -9.96 -15.28 -12.14
N ASP A 55 -8.97 -14.93 -12.96
CA ASP A 55 -8.66 -15.63 -14.22
C ASP A 55 -7.73 -16.85 -14.04
N GLY A 56 -7.40 -17.20 -12.78
CA GLY A 56 -6.42 -18.23 -12.42
C GLY A 56 -5.02 -17.69 -12.10
N LYS A 57 -4.74 -16.42 -12.41
CA LYS A 57 -3.47 -15.74 -12.11
C LYS A 57 -3.65 -14.32 -11.58
N ASN A 58 -4.70 -13.63 -11.98
CA ASN A 58 -4.95 -12.23 -11.67
C ASN A 58 -6.36 -12.07 -11.12
N PHE A 59 -6.48 -11.15 -10.16
CA PHE A 59 -7.74 -10.58 -9.75
C PHE A 59 -8.02 -9.36 -10.62
N ILE A 60 -9.22 -9.30 -11.18
CA ILE A 60 -9.69 -8.23 -12.04
C ILE A 60 -10.86 -7.55 -11.33
N ILE A 61 -10.72 -6.27 -11.04
CA ILE A 61 -11.74 -5.46 -10.38
C ILE A 61 -12.22 -4.43 -11.39
N GLU A 62 -13.48 -4.51 -11.78
CA GLU A 62 -14.14 -3.50 -12.60
C GLU A 62 -14.91 -2.52 -11.72
N VAL A 63 -14.62 -1.23 -11.88
CA VAL A 63 -15.36 -0.16 -11.20
C VAL A 63 -15.75 0.94 -12.18
N GLN A 64 -16.78 1.70 -11.82
CA GLN A 64 -17.11 2.94 -12.51
C GLN A 64 -16.51 4.12 -11.77
N ASN A 65 -15.74 4.94 -12.48
CA ASN A 65 -15.24 6.18 -11.90
C ASN A 65 -16.37 7.22 -11.73
N SER A 66 -16.05 8.39 -11.19
CA SER A 66 -17.01 9.48 -10.99
C SER A 66 -17.67 9.99 -12.29
N GLN A 67 -17.08 9.71 -13.45
CA GLN A 67 -17.60 10.04 -14.78
C GLN A 67 -18.41 8.89 -15.41
N ARG A 68 -18.69 7.82 -14.66
CA ARG A 68 -19.35 6.58 -15.12
C ARG A 68 -18.58 5.83 -16.22
N GLN A 69 -17.29 6.08 -16.34
CA GLN A 69 -16.43 5.32 -17.24
C GLN A 69 -16.00 4.04 -16.54
N THR A 70 -16.00 2.93 -17.29
CA THR A 70 -15.53 1.64 -16.77
C THR A 70 -14.02 1.60 -16.79
N ILE A 71 -13.43 1.33 -15.65
CA ILE A 71 -11.99 1.16 -15.48
C ILE A 71 -11.72 -0.20 -14.84
N ARG A 72 -10.49 -0.69 -15.00
CA ARG A 72 -10.08 -1.97 -14.41
C ARG A 72 -8.87 -1.84 -13.54
N TYR A 73 -8.86 -2.58 -12.44
CA TYR A 73 -7.66 -2.88 -11.69
C TYR A 73 -7.29 -4.34 -11.87
N VAL A 74 -6.02 -4.60 -12.20
CA VAL A 74 -5.47 -5.93 -12.41
C VAL A 74 -4.36 -6.16 -11.41
N ALA A 75 -4.54 -7.17 -10.55
CA ALA A 75 -3.58 -7.55 -9.52
C ALA A 75 -3.23 -9.03 -9.63
N ALA A 76 -1.97 -9.35 -9.90
CA ALA A 76 -1.50 -10.73 -9.90
C ALA A 76 -1.64 -11.33 -8.49
N GLY A 77 -2.05 -12.60 -8.40
CA GLY A 77 -2.25 -13.25 -7.11
C GLY A 77 -2.79 -14.67 -7.20
N GLN A 78 -3.05 -15.24 -6.03
CA GLN A 78 -3.59 -16.58 -5.88
C GLN A 78 -4.80 -16.56 -4.95
N ARG A 79 -5.84 -17.31 -5.34
CA ARG A 79 -6.96 -17.63 -4.46
C ARG A 79 -6.71 -19.02 -3.88
N GLN A 80 -6.53 -19.11 -2.57
CA GLN A 80 -6.39 -20.42 -1.93
C GLN A 80 -7.76 -21.12 -1.89
N TYR A 81 -7.79 -22.39 -2.30
CA TYR A 81 -9.02 -23.19 -2.32
C TYR A 81 -9.63 -23.37 -0.92
N SER A 82 -8.80 -23.44 0.12
CA SER A 82 -9.25 -23.49 1.51
C SER A 82 -9.43 -22.06 2.03
N TYR A 83 -10.58 -21.78 2.65
CA TYR A 83 -10.94 -20.50 3.29
C TYR A 83 -11.03 -19.28 2.36
N LYS A 84 -10.94 -19.44 1.03
CA LYS A 84 -11.05 -18.35 0.04
C LYS A 84 -10.05 -17.19 0.25
N LEU A 85 -8.93 -17.45 0.94
CA LEU A 85 -7.92 -16.42 1.20
C LEU A 85 -7.37 -15.85 -0.12
N VAL A 86 -7.30 -14.53 -0.18
CA VAL A 86 -6.78 -13.76 -1.30
C VAL A 86 -5.34 -13.37 -1.00
N HIS A 87 -4.40 -13.84 -1.83
CA HIS A 87 -2.99 -13.48 -1.70
C HIS A 87 -2.49 -12.79 -2.97
N LEU A 88 -2.31 -11.47 -2.92
CA LEU A 88 -1.74 -10.73 -4.03
C LEU A 88 -0.22 -10.89 -4.07
N ALA A 89 0.33 -10.93 -5.28
CA ALA A 89 1.74 -11.16 -5.52
C ALA A 89 2.59 -10.04 -4.92
N ARG A 90 3.60 -10.41 -4.12
CA ARG A 90 4.47 -9.44 -3.45
C ARG A 90 5.35 -8.66 -4.42
N ASN A 91 5.82 -9.31 -5.47
CA ASN A 91 6.80 -8.80 -6.44
C ASN A 91 6.18 -8.19 -7.70
N GLN A 92 4.86 -8.04 -7.76
CA GLN A 92 4.16 -7.40 -8.87
C GLN A 92 3.34 -6.23 -8.36
N ASP A 93 3.34 -5.16 -9.14
CA ASP A 93 2.54 -3.97 -8.90
C ASP A 93 1.09 -4.24 -9.31
N VAL A 94 0.17 -3.49 -8.71
CA VAL A 94 -1.22 -3.44 -9.17
C VAL A 94 -1.28 -2.44 -10.33
N PHE A 95 -1.93 -2.84 -11.41
CA PHE A 95 -2.11 -1.98 -12.57
C PHE A 95 -3.54 -1.49 -12.66
N ARG A 96 -3.71 -0.22 -13.04
CA ARG A 96 -4.97 0.39 -13.44
C ARG A 96 -5.00 0.48 -14.97
N GLN A 97 -6.07 0.00 -15.58
CA GLN A 97 -6.41 0.22 -16.97
C GLN A 97 -7.51 1.29 -17.04
N ASP A 98 -7.25 2.39 -17.75
CA ASP A 98 -8.24 3.43 -18.00
C ASP A 98 -9.29 3.00 -19.05
N GLU A 99 -10.26 3.87 -19.30
CA GLU A 99 -11.34 3.63 -20.28
C GLU A 99 -10.85 3.54 -21.73
N ASN A 100 -9.66 4.07 -22.02
CA ASN A 100 -9.02 4.02 -23.33
C ASN A 100 -8.12 2.78 -23.48
N GLY A 101 -8.01 1.98 -22.43
CA GLY A 101 -7.19 0.77 -22.38
C GLY A 101 -5.73 1.01 -21.97
N HIS A 102 -5.34 2.22 -21.57
CA HIS A 102 -3.98 2.53 -21.13
C HIS A 102 -3.72 1.97 -19.73
N TYR A 103 -2.56 1.33 -19.59
CA TYR A 103 -2.10 0.79 -18.32
C TYR A 103 -1.18 1.77 -17.60
N GLN A 104 -1.44 1.96 -16.32
CA GLN A 104 -0.54 2.64 -15.41
C GLN A 104 -0.46 1.88 -14.08
N ILE A 105 0.60 2.13 -13.31
CA ILE A 105 0.69 1.60 -11.95
C ILE A 105 -0.39 2.27 -11.11
N ALA A 106 -1.14 1.48 -10.35
CA ALA A 106 -2.18 1.99 -9.47
C ALA A 106 -1.55 2.83 -8.35
N THR A 107 -2.12 4.00 -8.07
CA THR A 107 -1.74 4.83 -6.92
C THR A 107 -2.81 4.78 -5.85
N LEU A 108 -2.45 5.08 -4.61
CA LEU A 108 -3.36 4.98 -3.47
C LEU A 108 -4.52 5.96 -3.63
N ASN A 109 -4.26 7.17 -4.14
CA ASN A 109 -5.30 8.16 -4.39
C ASN A 109 -6.32 7.67 -5.43
N LEU A 110 -5.88 7.05 -6.53
CA LEU A 110 -6.81 6.51 -7.53
C LEU A 110 -7.66 5.38 -6.96
N VAL A 111 -7.04 4.46 -6.21
CA VAL A 111 -7.77 3.38 -5.54
C VAL A 111 -8.79 3.93 -4.54
N ILE A 112 -8.42 4.96 -3.77
CA ILE A 112 -9.35 5.63 -2.86
C ILE A 112 -10.52 6.23 -3.64
N ASP A 113 -10.25 7.01 -4.68
CA ASP A 113 -11.27 7.80 -5.36
C ASP A 113 -12.19 6.95 -6.23
N GLU A 114 -11.70 5.85 -6.79
CA GLU A 114 -12.44 5.03 -7.74
C GLU A 114 -13.02 3.75 -7.11
N ILE A 115 -12.36 3.19 -6.10
CA ILE A 115 -12.83 1.98 -5.41
C ILE A 115 -13.48 2.33 -4.07
N LEU A 116 -12.75 2.97 -3.14
CA LEU A 116 -13.32 3.18 -1.80
C LEU A 116 -14.52 4.12 -1.80
N ARG A 117 -14.42 5.24 -2.51
CA ARG A 117 -15.52 6.22 -2.60
C ARG A 117 -16.71 5.74 -3.42
N SER A 118 -16.57 4.67 -4.21
CA SER A 118 -17.69 4.08 -4.97
C SER A 118 -18.48 3.03 -4.18
N ILE A 119 -17.98 2.60 -3.01
CA ILE A 119 -18.72 1.71 -2.11
C ILE A 119 -19.95 2.44 -1.57
N THR A 120 -21.13 1.91 -1.89
CA THR A 120 -22.42 2.50 -1.50
C THR A 120 -22.68 2.27 0.00
N ASP A 121 -23.35 3.21 0.65
CA ASP A 121 -23.74 3.15 2.08
C ASP A 121 -22.58 2.99 3.09
N ALA A 122 -21.35 3.34 2.69
CA ALA A 122 -20.17 3.28 3.54
C ALA A 122 -20.05 4.51 4.47
N ALA A 123 -20.85 4.54 5.55
CA ALA A 123 -20.90 5.67 6.50
C ALA A 123 -19.54 6.05 7.15
N LYS A 124 -18.57 5.12 7.16
CA LYS A 124 -17.24 5.28 7.76
C LYS A 124 -16.11 5.42 6.74
N VAL A 125 -16.43 5.61 5.45
CA VAL A 125 -15.44 5.62 4.37
C VAL A 125 -14.38 6.72 4.56
N GLU A 126 -14.77 7.93 4.98
CA GLU A 126 -13.81 9.02 5.20
C GLU A 126 -12.87 8.74 6.38
N ASP A 127 -13.42 8.23 7.50
CA ASP A 127 -12.63 7.83 8.67
C ASP A 127 -11.62 6.75 8.27
N PHE A 128 -12.05 5.78 7.45
CA PHE A 128 -11.19 4.71 6.95
C PHE A 128 -10.10 5.23 5.99
N ILE A 129 -10.45 6.11 5.05
CA ILE A 129 -9.48 6.74 4.14
C ILE A 129 -8.42 7.52 4.92
N PHE A 130 -8.84 8.22 5.99
CA PHE A 130 -7.94 8.97 6.84
C PHE A 130 -6.94 8.04 7.55
N GLU A 131 -7.39 6.95 8.15
CA GLU A 131 -6.50 5.97 8.79
C GLU A 131 -5.62 5.23 7.76
N LEU A 132 -6.09 5.00 6.54
CA LEU A 132 -5.30 4.40 5.46
C LEU A 132 -4.14 5.31 5.05
N LYS A 133 -4.39 6.61 4.88
CA LYS A 133 -3.35 7.61 4.59
C LYS A 133 -2.34 7.72 5.74
N ARG A 134 -2.83 7.70 6.99
CA ARG A 134 -1.96 7.67 8.17
C ARG A 134 -1.08 6.42 8.21
N THR A 135 -1.65 5.26 7.88
CA THR A 135 -0.91 3.99 7.78
C THR A 135 0.22 4.09 6.75
N PHE A 136 -0.07 4.63 5.56
CA PHE A 136 0.95 4.87 4.54
C PHE A 136 2.10 5.76 5.05
N ILE A 137 1.78 6.89 5.71
CA ILE A 137 2.77 7.82 6.25
C ILE A 137 3.65 7.15 7.31
N HIS A 138 3.05 6.45 8.27
CA HIS A 138 3.80 5.79 9.35
C HIS A 138 4.66 4.64 8.84
N ASP A 139 4.18 3.90 7.85
CA ASP A 139 4.94 2.82 7.25
C ASP A 139 6.16 3.35 6.48
N LEU A 140 5.99 4.45 5.74
CA LEU A 140 7.08 5.14 5.07
C LEU A 140 8.15 5.64 6.05
N GLN A 141 7.73 6.25 7.16
CA GLN A 141 8.64 6.63 8.26
C GLN A 141 9.34 5.41 8.88
N SER A 142 8.62 4.30 9.04
CA SER A 142 9.17 3.06 9.60
C SER A 142 10.21 2.43 8.68
N GLN A 143 9.98 2.39 7.36
CA GLN A 143 10.96 1.87 6.41
C GLN A 143 12.25 2.70 6.44
N ALA A 144 12.14 4.03 6.46
CA ALA A 144 13.31 4.90 6.57
C ALA A 144 14.07 4.69 7.90
N CYS A 145 13.36 4.39 8.99
CA CYS A 145 13.98 4.05 10.26
C CYS A 145 14.75 2.72 10.19
N PHE A 146 14.18 1.67 9.59
CA PHE A 146 14.84 0.37 9.44
C PHE A 146 16.12 0.43 8.59
N ASP A 147 16.13 1.22 7.52
CA ASP A 147 17.32 1.38 6.68
C ASP A 147 18.51 2.01 7.44
N HIS A 148 18.21 2.79 8.49
CA HIS A 148 19.22 3.55 9.24
C HIS A 148 19.48 3.01 10.66
N TYR A 149 18.61 2.14 11.19
CA TYR A 149 18.83 1.39 12.42
C TYR A 149 18.95 -0.10 12.08
N ALA A 150 20.19 -0.59 11.97
CA ALA A 150 20.42 -2.02 12.14
C ALA A 150 19.96 -2.39 13.56
N LEU A 151 18.92 -3.23 13.67
CA LEU A 151 18.56 -3.82 14.95
C LEU A 151 19.85 -4.39 15.57
N PRO A 152 20.18 -4.05 16.84
CA PRO A 152 21.36 -4.61 17.47
C PRO A 152 21.24 -6.12 17.31
N ALA A 153 22.21 -6.73 16.62
CA ALA A 153 22.27 -8.17 16.48
C ALA A 153 22.06 -8.73 17.89
N ILE A 154 21.01 -9.53 18.06
CA ILE A 154 20.72 -10.16 19.33
C ILE A 154 21.91 -11.06 19.61
N GLN A 155 22.88 -10.56 20.36
CA GLN A 155 23.99 -11.34 20.91
C GLN A 155 23.36 -12.21 21.98
N TYR A 156 22.82 -13.36 21.57
CA TYR A 156 22.51 -14.42 22.51
C TYR A 156 23.85 -14.96 23.06
N PRO A 157 24.03 -15.00 24.39
CA PRO A 157 25.15 -15.71 25.00
C PRO A 157 25.06 -17.22 24.80
#